data_AF-A0A085B5Q1-F1
#
_entry.id   AF-A0A085B5Q1-F1
#
_cell.length_a   1.000
_cell.length_b   1.000
_cell.length_c   1.000
_cell.angle_alpha   90.00
_cell.angle_beta   90.00
_cell.angle_gamma   90.00
#
_symmetry.space_group_name_H-M   'P 1'
#
loop_
_entity.id
_entity.type
_entity.pdbx_description
1 polymer ?
#
loop_
_entity_poly.entity_id
_entity_poly.type
_entity_poly.pdbx_seq_one_letter_code
_entity_poly.pdbx_strand_id
1 'polypeptide(L)'
;MHLKYFEYIVIYLSVLLVCVIGGAIARISFLGKGGDEYTANIVFWSITALSILFYALIILFLDGIIVLYRKIFPKKGSSENSTEDLIPSENLENVGEKQKHIIDENTPIYLVENSEENSVNQTTESVNLESIRNAQLQQKQHNESVKLQIALDYTRNQLALYVTDEDLDTLCNAVSLYSKKEGIPKGISVQTKGLTNLDLYHFGWNIWNYFRPIKQEEISKLLKTIFVSLDDIDLDSIKSHLKDEPQKGNIKIQEDLTGYQRT
;
A
#
# COMPACT_ATOMS: atom_id res chain seq x y z
N MET A 1 9.08 -27.97 4.92
CA MET A 1 9.86 -26.77 5.29
C MET A 1 9.14 -25.55 4.72
N HIS A 2 8.86 -24.54 5.54
CA HIS A 2 8.16 -23.34 5.08
C HIS A 2 9.06 -22.53 4.12
N LEU A 3 8.67 -22.44 2.84
CA LEU A 3 9.42 -21.76 1.77
C LEU A 3 9.74 -20.28 2.08
N LYS A 4 8.92 -19.62 2.91
CA LYS A 4 9.13 -18.23 3.33
C LYS A 4 10.48 -17.99 4.02
N TYR A 5 11.01 -18.95 4.78
CA TYR A 5 12.32 -18.77 5.42
C TYR A 5 13.48 -18.91 4.43
N PHE A 6 13.28 -19.67 3.35
CA PHE A 6 14.30 -19.89 2.34
C PHE A 6 14.60 -18.61 1.55
N GLU A 7 13.57 -17.82 1.22
CA GLU A 7 13.73 -16.53 0.53
C GLU A 7 14.60 -15.54 1.32
N TYR A 8 14.31 -15.37 2.62
CA TYR A 8 15.13 -14.53 3.49
C TYR A 8 16.58 -15.03 3.57
N ILE A 9 16.77 -16.35 3.74
CA ILE A 9 18.10 -16.95 3.77
C ILE A 9 18.86 -16.67 2.48
N VAL A 10 18.23 -16.84 1.31
CA VAL A 10 18.86 -16.61 0.01
C VAL A 10 19.26 -15.14 -0.17
N ILE A 11 18.40 -14.19 0.21
CA ILE A 11 18.69 -12.75 0.11
C ILE A 11 19.88 -12.37 1.00
N TYR A 12 19.86 -12.74 2.28
CA TYR A 12 20.95 -12.40 3.21
C TYR A 12 22.26 -13.08 2.85
N LEU A 13 22.20 -14.33 2.34
CA LEU A 13 23.38 -15.05 1.88
C LEU A 13 24.00 -14.38 0.64
N SER A 14 23.18 -13.89 -0.28
CA SER A 14 23.66 -13.13 -1.45
C SER A 14 24.39 -11.86 -1.03
N VAL A 15 23.84 -11.09 -0.08
CA VAL A 15 24.48 -9.87 0.43
C VAL A 15 25.80 -10.19 1.14
N LEU A 16 25.83 -11.24 1.96
CA LEU A 16 27.04 -11.70 2.62
C LEU A 16 28.15 -12.00 1.60
N LEU A 17 27.80 -12.67 0.49
CA LEU A 17 28.72 -12.97 -0.59
C LEU A 17 29.32 -11.69 -1.19
N VAL A 18 28.49 -10.68 -1.47
CA VAL A 18 28.94 -9.38 -2.00
C VAL A 18 29.89 -8.67 -1.04
N CYS A 19 29.59 -8.68 0.27
CA CYS A 19 30.49 -8.10 1.28
C CYS A 19 31.86 -8.79 1.31
N VAL A 20 31.87 -10.13 1.26
CA VAL A 20 33.10 -10.93 1.23
C VAL A 20 33.91 -10.66 -0.05
N ILE A 21 33.25 -10.57 -1.20
CA ILE A 21 33.91 -10.23 -2.48
C ILE A 21 34.51 -8.82 -2.42
N GLY A 22 33.78 -7.84 -1.89
CA GLY A 22 34.28 -6.47 -1.71
C GLY A 22 35.53 -6.42 -0.81
N GLY A 23 35.51 -7.15 0.30
CA GLY A 23 36.67 -7.32 1.16
C GLY A 23 37.86 -7.95 0.42
N ALA A 24 37.61 -8.99 -0.39
CA ALA A 24 38.66 -9.67 -1.16
C ALA A 24 39.30 -8.74 -2.21
N ILE A 25 38.50 -7.90 -2.89
CA ILE A 25 39.00 -6.89 -3.83
C ILE A 25 39.88 -5.86 -3.12
N ALA A 26 39.45 -5.40 -1.93
CA ALA A 26 40.26 -4.48 -1.14
C ALA A 26 41.59 -5.10 -0.70
N ARG A 27 41.57 -6.38 -0.31
CA ARG A 27 42.78 -7.17 0.00
C ARG A 27 43.73 -7.25 -1.19
N ILE A 28 43.23 -7.61 -2.37
CA ILE A 28 44.03 -7.70 -3.61
C ILE A 28 44.63 -6.33 -3.95
N SER A 29 43.85 -5.26 -3.80
CA SER A 29 44.31 -3.89 -4.04
C SER A 29 45.42 -3.46 -3.07
N PHE A 30 45.37 -3.92 -1.83
CA PHE A 30 46.38 -3.61 -0.81
C PHE A 30 47.68 -4.38 -1.06
N LEU A 31 47.59 -5.68 -1.38
CA LEU A 31 48.74 -6.49 -1.77
C LEU A 31 49.41 -5.94 -3.04
N GLY A 32 48.61 -5.49 -4.02
CA GLY A 32 49.12 -4.87 -5.25
C GLY A 32 49.90 -3.56 -5.03
N LYS A 33 49.72 -2.91 -3.87
CA LYS A 33 50.48 -1.72 -3.46
C LYS A 33 51.73 -2.05 -2.65
N GLY A 34 52.08 -3.33 -2.54
CA GLY A 34 53.24 -3.80 -1.76
C GLY A 34 52.95 -3.97 -0.26
N GLY A 35 51.67 -4.03 0.13
CA GLY A 35 51.29 -4.36 1.50
C GLY A 35 51.66 -5.79 1.87
N ASP A 36 52.01 -6.03 3.14
CA ASP A 36 52.30 -7.38 3.63
C ASP A 36 51.02 -8.21 3.80
N GLU A 37 51.18 -9.53 3.75
CA GLU A 37 50.04 -10.48 3.75
C GLU A 37 49.26 -10.48 5.07
N TYR A 38 49.94 -10.26 6.19
CA TYR A 38 49.30 -10.19 7.50
C TYR A 38 48.39 -8.96 7.61
N THR A 39 48.91 -7.80 7.23
CA THR A 39 48.14 -6.55 7.19
C THR A 39 47.00 -6.65 6.17
N ALA A 40 47.22 -7.26 5.00
CA ALA A 40 46.17 -7.46 4.00
C ALA A 40 45.00 -8.31 4.54
N ASN A 41 45.30 -9.35 5.32
CA ASN A 41 44.27 -10.18 5.97
C ASN A 41 43.50 -9.40 7.06
N ILE A 42 44.17 -8.54 7.83
CA ILE A 42 43.49 -7.65 8.79
C ILE A 42 42.55 -6.69 8.06
N VAL A 43 43.02 -6.08 6.98
CA VAL A 43 42.23 -5.17 6.14
C VAL A 43 40.99 -5.87 5.57
N PHE A 44 41.13 -7.12 5.11
CA PHE A 44 40.01 -7.94 4.63
C PHE A 44 38.91 -8.10 5.70
N TRP A 45 39.27 -8.58 6.89
CA TRP A 45 38.29 -8.81 7.96
C TRP A 45 37.69 -7.51 8.49
N SER A 46 38.49 -6.45 8.57
CA SER A 46 38.03 -5.12 8.99
C SER A 46 36.98 -4.56 8.02
N ILE A 47 37.27 -4.57 6.72
CA ILE A 47 36.34 -4.06 5.70
C ILE A 47 35.08 -4.93 5.62
N THR A 48 35.22 -6.25 5.71
CA THR A 48 34.09 -7.18 5.67
C THR A 48 33.17 -6.97 6.87
N ALA A 49 33.72 -6.86 8.08
CA ALA A 49 32.95 -6.60 9.30
C ALA A 49 32.28 -5.22 9.26
N LEU A 50 33.00 -4.18 8.82
CA LEU A 50 32.45 -2.83 8.69
C LEU A 50 31.33 -2.77 7.65
N SER A 51 31.44 -3.51 6.55
CA SER A 51 30.42 -3.59 5.51
C SER A 51 29.14 -4.26 6.03
N ILE A 52 29.28 -5.35 6.80
CA ILE A 52 28.13 -6.03 7.44
C ILE A 52 27.48 -5.10 8.47
N LEU A 53 28.28 -4.40 9.28
CA LEU A 53 27.77 -3.43 10.26
C LEU A 53 27.03 -2.27 9.57
N PHE A 54 27.59 -1.74 8.49
CA PHE A 54 26.97 -0.69 7.70
C PHE A 54 25.68 -1.16 7.04
N TYR A 55 25.64 -2.41 6.54
CA TYR A 55 24.42 -3.03 6.01
C TYR A 55 23.33 -3.16 7.09
N ALA A 56 23.68 -3.58 8.31
CA ALA A 56 22.74 -3.62 9.43
C ALA A 56 22.20 -2.21 9.79
N LEU A 57 23.07 -1.20 9.78
CA LEU A 57 22.68 0.19 9.99
C LEU A 57 21.76 0.70 8.88
N ILE A 58 22.06 0.36 7.62
CA ILE A 58 21.21 0.63 6.46
C ILE A 58 19.85 0.00 6.67
N ILE A 59 19.74 -1.29 7.04
CA ILE A 59 18.44 -1.93 7.29
C ILE A 59 17.66 -1.20 8.39
N LEU A 60 18.29 -0.90 9.52
CA LEU A 60 17.65 -0.20 10.65
C LEU A 60 17.16 1.20 10.23
N PHE A 61 17.98 1.90 9.46
CA PHE A 61 17.67 3.23 8.96
C PHE A 61 16.60 3.19 7.86
N LEU A 62 16.62 2.18 6.99
CA LEU A 62 15.58 1.96 5.99
C LEU A 62 14.25 1.64 6.66
N ASP A 63 14.20 0.86 7.73
CA ASP A 63 12.95 0.61 8.44
C ASP A 63 12.35 1.91 9.01
N GLY A 64 13.20 2.74 9.63
CA GLY A 64 12.81 4.09 10.08
C GLY A 64 12.38 5.03 8.94
N ILE A 65 13.11 5.03 7.82
CA ILE A 65 12.75 5.78 6.62
C ILE A 65 11.48 5.24 5.99
N ILE A 66 11.25 3.93 5.92
CA ILE A 66 10.05 3.32 5.35
C ILE A 66 8.84 3.75 6.16
N VAL A 67 8.93 3.77 7.50
CA VAL A 67 7.87 4.28 8.38
C VAL A 67 7.61 5.77 8.11
N LEU A 68 8.66 6.59 7.99
CA LEU A 68 8.55 8.03 7.72
C LEU A 68 8.06 8.34 6.31
N TYR A 69 8.52 7.58 5.32
CA TYR A 69 8.15 7.66 3.92
C TYR A 69 6.71 7.18 3.72
N ARG A 70 6.26 6.11 4.38
CA ARG A 70 4.84 5.70 4.41
C ARG A 70 3.94 6.78 5.01
N LYS A 71 4.47 7.58 5.93
CA LYS A 71 3.77 8.72 6.56
C LYS A 71 3.71 9.96 5.64
N ILE A 72 4.71 10.17 4.79
CA ILE A 72 4.82 11.34 3.88
C ILE A 72 4.25 11.05 2.49
N PHE A 73 4.48 9.85 1.97
CA PHE A 73 3.98 9.33 0.71
C PHE A 73 3.19 8.03 0.98
N PRO A 74 1.87 8.11 1.18
CA PRO A 74 1.07 6.92 0.91
C PRO A 74 1.24 6.51 -0.53
N LYS A 75 1.98 5.44 -0.74
CA LYS A 75 1.97 4.83 -2.06
C LYS A 75 0.60 4.18 -2.28
N LYS A 76 -0.16 4.78 -3.17
CA LYS A 76 -1.19 4.14 -3.98
C LYS A 76 -0.48 3.13 -4.90
N GLY A 77 -0.63 1.83 -4.63
CA GLY A 77 -0.55 0.75 -5.63
C GLY A 77 0.78 0.02 -5.85
N SER A 78 0.61 -1.26 -6.22
CA SER A 78 1.54 -2.33 -6.64
C SER A 78 2.23 -3.09 -5.50
N SER A 79 1.85 -4.33 -5.15
CA SER A 79 1.71 -5.56 -5.96
C SER A 79 2.97 -5.84 -6.76
N GLU A 80 3.78 -6.75 -6.22
CA GLU A 80 4.87 -7.42 -6.94
C GLU A 80 4.30 -8.22 -8.10
N ASN A 81 4.92 -8.05 -9.25
CA ASN A 81 4.91 -9.03 -10.32
C ASN A 81 6.11 -9.95 -10.06
N SER A 82 5.86 -11.23 -9.86
CA SER A 82 6.87 -12.27 -9.98
C SER A 82 6.34 -13.29 -10.99
N THR A 83 6.87 -13.24 -12.21
CA THR A 83 6.76 -14.34 -13.18
C THR A 83 8.08 -14.45 -13.90
N GLU A 84 8.81 -15.50 -13.55
CA GLU A 84 9.70 -16.35 -14.34
C GLU A 84 9.88 -17.56 -13.40
N ASP A 85 9.66 -18.82 -13.77
CA ASP A 85 10.10 -19.43 -15.01
C ASP A 85 9.50 -20.86 -15.21
N LEU A 86 9.55 -21.35 -16.45
CA LEU A 86 9.56 -22.76 -16.90
C LEU A 86 8.25 -23.55 -17.13
N ILE A 87 7.99 -23.81 -18.42
CA ILE A 87 7.24 -24.93 -19.04
C ILE A 87 7.94 -26.27 -18.71
N PRO A 88 7.24 -27.41 -18.60
CA PRO A 88 7.28 -28.40 -19.70
C PRO A 88 5.98 -29.20 -19.97
N SER A 89 5.80 -29.52 -21.27
CA SER A 89 5.32 -30.81 -21.83
C SER A 89 3.81 -31.12 -21.88
N GLU A 90 3.31 -31.05 -23.13
CA GLU A 90 2.72 -32.15 -23.91
C GLU A 90 1.32 -32.69 -23.51
N ASN A 91 0.33 -32.52 -24.39
CA ASN A 91 -0.27 -33.64 -25.12
C ASN A 91 -1.17 -33.17 -26.28
N LEU A 92 -1.08 -33.97 -27.34
CA LEU A 92 -1.67 -33.86 -28.67
C LEU A 92 -3.07 -34.50 -28.71
N GLU A 93 -3.88 -34.06 -29.68
CA GLU A 93 -4.99 -34.76 -30.35
C GLU A 93 -6.42 -34.79 -29.75
N ASN A 94 -7.37 -34.44 -30.65
CA ASN A 94 -8.81 -34.80 -30.77
C ASN A 94 -9.69 -33.55 -30.94
N VAL A 95 -9.96 -33.13 -32.19
CA VAL A 95 -11.14 -33.49 -33.03
C VAL A 95 -12.46 -32.93 -32.50
N GLY A 96 -13.17 -32.15 -33.33
CA GLY A 96 -14.53 -31.71 -33.04
C GLY A 96 -15.01 -30.51 -33.86
N GLU A 97 -15.49 -30.79 -35.06
CA GLU A 97 -16.09 -29.87 -36.03
C GLU A 97 -17.26 -29.01 -35.51
N LYS A 98 -17.39 -27.79 -36.05
CA LYS A 98 -18.62 -27.18 -36.64
C LYS A 98 -18.27 -25.78 -37.15
N GLN A 99 -18.07 -25.57 -38.46
CA GLN A 99 -19.07 -25.15 -39.47
C GLN A 99 -19.90 -23.91 -39.08
N LYS A 100 -20.21 -22.92 -39.93
CA LYS A 100 -19.86 -22.52 -41.32
C LYS A 100 -20.71 -21.25 -41.58
N HIS A 101 -20.33 -20.45 -42.59
CA HIS A 101 -21.16 -19.60 -43.50
C HIS A 101 -20.77 -18.10 -43.49
N ILE A 102 -19.87 -17.63 -44.39
CA ILE A 102 -19.97 -17.30 -45.85
C ILE A 102 -20.64 -15.94 -46.11
N ILE A 103 -19.94 -15.03 -46.83
CA ILE A 103 -20.25 -14.46 -48.18
C ILE A 103 -19.07 -13.56 -48.67
N ASP A 104 -18.46 -13.94 -49.82
CA ASP A 104 -17.91 -13.20 -51.00
C ASP A 104 -17.06 -11.91 -50.92
N GLU A 105 -16.08 -11.61 -51.81
CA GLU A 105 -15.35 -12.31 -52.90
C GLU A 105 -14.17 -11.38 -53.37
N ASN A 106 -13.11 -11.97 -53.96
CA ASN A 106 -12.21 -11.46 -55.03
C ASN A 106 -10.84 -10.76 -54.76
N THR A 107 -9.78 -11.53 -55.10
CA THR A 107 -8.29 -11.35 -55.24
C THR A 107 -7.94 -10.52 -56.52
N PRO A 108 -6.69 -10.02 -56.84
CA PRO A 108 -5.37 -10.55 -56.49
C PRO A 108 -4.18 -9.59 -56.20
N ILE A 109 -3.09 -10.24 -55.76
CA ILE A 109 -1.74 -9.78 -55.40
C ILE A 109 -0.98 -9.13 -56.58
N TYR A 110 -0.21 -8.06 -56.32
CA TYR A 110 1.08 -7.78 -56.99
C TYR A 110 2.07 -7.08 -56.04
N LEU A 111 3.35 -7.45 -56.20
CA LEU A 111 4.55 -6.98 -55.49
C LEU A 111 5.13 -5.69 -56.10
N VAL A 112 6.05 -5.06 -55.35
CA VAL A 112 7.22 -4.22 -55.77
C VAL A 112 7.15 -2.70 -55.46
N GLU A 113 7.87 -2.35 -54.38
CA GLU A 113 9.02 -1.41 -54.27
C GLU A 113 8.93 0.11 -54.54
N ASN A 114 9.34 0.85 -53.49
CA ASN A 114 10.07 2.13 -53.37
C ASN A 114 9.44 3.53 -53.62
N SER A 115 9.58 4.31 -52.53
CA SER A 115 10.16 5.67 -52.42
C SER A 115 9.29 6.94 -52.54
N GLU A 116 9.50 7.75 -51.49
CA GLU A 116 9.49 9.23 -51.40
C GLU A 116 8.21 9.99 -50.99
N GLU A 117 8.23 10.31 -49.68
CA GLU A 117 7.97 11.59 -49.00
C GLU A 117 6.60 12.33 -49.02
N ASN A 118 6.24 12.71 -47.78
CA ASN A 118 5.40 13.81 -47.31
C ASN A 118 3.87 13.70 -47.40
N SER A 119 3.26 13.29 -46.27
CA SER A 119 2.16 14.04 -45.63
C SER A 119 1.70 13.33 -44.34
N VAL A 120 1.89 14.00 -43.19
CA VAL A 120 1.06 13.95 -41.97
C VAL A 120 0.65 12.55 -41.45
N ASN A 121 1.51 11.94 -40.63
CA ASN A 121 1.11 10.85 -39.73
C ASN A 121 1.28 11.29 -38.26
N GLN A 122 0.39 12.16 -37.79
CA GLN A 122 0.18 12.44 -36.36
C GLN A 122 -1.29 12.20 -36.02
N THR A 123 -1.77 10.95 -35.93
CA THR A 123 -3.11 10.71 -35.35
C THR A 123 -3.32 9.35 -34.68
N THR A 124 -2.45 8.34 -34.83
CA THR A 124 -2.80 6.98 -34.34
C THR A 124 -2.30 6.63 -32.92
N GLU A 125 -1.38 7.40 -32.32
CA GLU A 125 -0.87 7.11 -30.96
C GLU A 125 -1.54 7.92 -29.84
N SER A 126 -2.18 9.06 -30.14
CA SER A 126 -2.80 9.92 -29.12
C SER A 126 -4.12 9.38 -28.56
N VAL A 127 -4.75 8.41 -29.24
CA VAL A 127 -6.09 7.90 -28.91
C VAL A 127 -6.07 6.82 -27.82
N ASN A 128 -4.92 6.21 -27.49
CA ASN A 128 -4.87 5.13 -26.50
C ASN A 128 -4.54 5.61 -25.06
N LEU A 129 -3.66 6.59 -24.91
CA LEU A 129 -3.23 7.08 -23.59
C LEU A 129 -4.37 7.71 -22.76
N GLU A 130 -5.30 8.43 -23.41
CA GLU A 130 -6.41 9.06 -22.70
C GLU A 130 -7.40 8.03 -22.15
N SER A 131 -7.64 6.95 -22.91
CA SER A 131 -8.47 5.83 -22.45
C SER A 131 -7.85 5.13 -21.22
N ILE A 132 -6.52 4.96 -21.20
CA ILE A 132 -5.78 4.40 -20.06
C ILE A 132 -5.87 5.32 -18.84
N ARG A 133 -5.68 6.64 -19.00
CA ARG A 133 -5.82 7.60 -17.91
C ARG A 133 -7.22 7.59 -17.31
N ASN A 134 -8.25 7.55 -18.15
CA ASN A 134 -9.65 7.50 -17.72
C ASN A 134 -9.95 6.20 -16.96
N ALA A 135 -9.48 5.05 -17.44
CA ALA A 135 -9.62 3.77 -16.74
C ALA A 135 -8.93 3.78 -15.37
N GLN A 136 -7.70 4.31 -15.28
CA GLN A 136 -6.96 4.43 -14.01
C GLN A 136 -7.64 5.39 -13.03
N LEU A 137 -8.24 6.48 -13.52
CA LEU A 137 -9.00 7.41 -12.70
C LEU A 137 -10.29 6.77 -12.15
N GLN A 138 -11.03 6.07 -13.01
CA GLN A 138 -12.23 5.33 -12.59
C GLN A 138 -11.91 4.25 -11.56
N GLN A 139 -10.84 3.49 -11.76
CA GLN A 139 -10.40 2.49 -10.79
C GLN A 139 -9.98 3.12 -9.46
N LYS A 140 -9.32 4.29 -9.49
CA LYS A 140 -9.00 5.05 -8.27
C LYS A 140 -10.26 5.42 -7.50
N GLN A 141 -11.24 6.02 -8.19
CA GLN A 141 -12.50 6.47 -7.61
C GLN A 141 -13.31 5.28 -7.05
N HIS A 142 -13.33 4.17 -7.78
CA HIS A 142 -13.96 2.94 -7.32
C HIS A 142 -13.30 2.39 -6.05
N ASN A 143 -11.96 2.34 -6.00
CA ASN A 143 -11.26 1.88 -4.80
C ASN A 143 -11.50 2.81 -3.60
N GLU A 144 -11.55 4.13 -3.83
CA GLU A 144 -11.88 5.13 -2.80
C GLU A 144 -13.33 5.00 -2.31
N SER A 145 -14.27 4.71 -3.21
CA SER A 145 -15.68 4.53 -2.84
C SER A 145 -15.91 3.22 -2.08
N VAL A 146 -15.31 2.11 -2.49
CA VAL A 146 -15.35 0.83 -1.76
C VAL A 146 -14.75 1.00 -0.36
N LYS A 147 -13.62 1.70 -0.27
CA LYS A 147 -12.99 2.02 1.02
C LYS A 147 -13.92 2.83 1.91
N LEU A 148 -14.55 3.88 1.38
CA LEU A 148 -15.51 4.66 2.13
C LEU A 148 -16.67 3.79 2.63
N GLN A 149 -17.26 2.93 1.78
CA GLN A 149 -18.38 2.07 2.19
C GLN A 149 -18.02 1.15 3.36
N ILE A 150 -16.84 0.53 3.34
CA ILE A 150 -16.37 -0.30 4.46
C ILE A 150 -16.33 0.49 5.78
N ALA A 151 -15.85 1.74 5.75
CA ALA A 151 -15.80 2.57 6.94
C ALA A 151 -17.19 3.00 7.42
N LEU A 152 -18.12 3.25 6.50
CA LEU A 152 -19.51 3.57 6.84
C LEU A 152 -20.22 2.37 7.46
N ASP A 153 -20.04 1.17 6.89
CA ASP A 153 -20.62 -0.06 7.44
C ASP A 153 -20.05 -0.40 8.82
N TYR A 154 -18.74 -0.25 8.98
CA TYR A 154 -18.11 -0.32 10.30
C TYR A 154 -18.76 0.67 11.28
N THR A 155 -18.92 1.93 10.88
CA THR A 155 -19.50 2.99 11.72
C THR A 155 -20.93 2.63 12.15
N ARG A 156 -21.76 2.19 11.20
CA ARG A 156 -23.13 1.74 11.47
C ARG A 156 -23.16 0.58 12.46
N ASN A 157 -22.38 -0.45 12.21
CA ASN A 157 -22.36 -1.64 13.05
C ASN A 157 -21.84 -1.37 14.47
N GLN A 158 -20.90 -0.44 14.63
CA GLN A 158 -20.36 -0.12 15.95
C GLN A 158 -21.24 0.84 16.75
N LEU A 159 -21.98 1.74 16.10
CA LEU A 159 -22.65 2.84 16.78
C LEU A 159 -24.18 2.74 16.79
N ALA A 160 -24.82 1.93 15.93
CA ALA A 160 -26.28 1.89 15.80
C ALA A 160 -27.05 1.59 17.10
N LEU A 161 -26.46 0.84 18.04
CA LEU A 161 -27.09 0.57 19.34
C LEU A 161 -26.95 1.70 20.36
N TYR A 162 -26.08 2.67 20.09
CA TYR A 162 -25.61 3.65 21.07
C TYR A 162 -25.97 5.10 20.71
N VAL A 163 -26.46 5.35 19.50
CA VAL A 163 -26.88 6.67 19.02
C VAL A 163 -28.27 6.61 18.41
N THR A 164 -28.87 7.78 18.13
CA THR A 164 -30.13 7.85 17.36
C THR A 164 -29.85 7.66 15.87
N ASP A 165 -30.89 7.38 15.07
CA ASP A 165 -30.75 7.26 13.61
C ASP A 165 -30.23 8.58 12.98
N GLU A 166 -30.71 9.73 13.48
CA GLU A 166 -30.28 11.07 13.03
C GLU A 166 -28.80 11.34 13.36
N ASP A 167 -28.38 10.98 14.58
CA ASP A 167 -26.98 11.07 14.99
C ASP A 167 -26.10 10.10 14.20
N LEU A 168 -26.61 8.91 13.87
CA LEU A 168 -25.88 7.92 13.08
C LEU A 168 -25.65 8.39 11.64
N ASP A 169 -26.65 9.01 11.03
CA ASP A 169 -26.52 9.63 9.71
C ASP A 169 -25.51 10.78 9.74
N THR A 170 -25.54 11.58 10.81
CA THR A 170 -24.58 12.66 11.04
C THR A 170 -23.14 12.12 11.17
N LEU A 171 -22.95 11.03 11.91
CA LEU A 171 -21.66 10.34 12.04
C LEU A 171 -21.17 9.79 10.69
N CYS A 172 -22.06 9.13 9.94
CA CYS A 172 -21.74 8.59 8.62
C CYS A 172 -21.30 9.71 7.66
N ASN A 173 -22.01 10.84 7.68
CA ASN A 173 -21.64 12.02 6.89
C ASN A 173 -20.28 12.57 7.33
N ALA A 174 -20.03 12.70 8.63
CA ALA A 174 -18.76 13.18 9.15
C ALA A 174 -17.58 12.26 8.77
N VAL A 175 -17.77 10.94 8.80
CA VAL A 175 -16.79 9.95 8.32
C VAL A 175 -16.56 10.09 6.81
N SER A 176 -17.61 10.35 6.03
CA SER A 176 -17.48 10.60 4.59
C SER A 176 -16.72 11.89 4.27
N LEU A 177 -16.91 12.96 5.05
CA LEU A 177 -16.15 14.20 4.89
C LEU A 177 -14.68 13.98 5.29
N TYR A 178 -14.46 13.27 6.40
CA TYR A 178 -13.13 12.89 6.86
C TYR A 178 -12.35 12.09 5.80
N SER A 179 -12.98 11.11 5.15
CA SER A 179 -12.33 10.31 4.11
C SER A 179 -11.89 11.15 2.91
N LYS A 180 -12.66 12.20 2.59
CA LYS A 180 -12.37 13.16 1.52
C LYS A 180 -11.39 14.26 1.94
N LYS A 181 -10.98 14.28 3.22
CA LYS A 181 -10.16 15.34 3.83
C LYS A 181 -10.82 16.72 3.74
N GLU A 182 -12.14 16.73 3.75
CA GLU A 182 -12.95 17.94 3.75
C GLU A 182 -13.16 18.43 5.19
N GLY A 183 -13.41 19.72 5.35
CA GLY A 183 -13.67 20.31 6.66
C GLY A 183 -14.98 19.79 7.24
N ILE A 184 -14.96 19.45 8.53
CA ILE A 184 -16.17 19.01 9.25
C ILE A 184 -16.96 20.26 9.69
N PRO A 185 -18.27 20.34 9.39
CA PRO A 185 -19.11 21.45 9.83
C PRO A 185 -19.07 21.65 11.35
N LYS A 186 -19.05 22.90 11.78
CA LYS A 186 -19.17 23.25 13.20
C LYS A 186 -20.63 23.13 13.64
N GLY A 187 -20.84 22.79 14.92
CA GLY A 187 -22.19 22.69 15.51
C GLY A 187 -22.83 21.31 15.36
N ILE A 188 -22.07 20.31 14.90
CA ILE A 188 -22.47 18.91 15.01
C ILE A 188 -22.35 18.49 16.48
N SER A 189 -23.31 17.73 16.98
CA SER A 189 -23.34 17.29 18.37
C SER A 189 -24.05 15.94 18.46
N VAL A 190 -23.27 14.89 18.69
CA VAL A 190 -23.74 13.52 18.77
C VAL A 190 -23.64 13.06 20.21
N GLN A 191 -24.78 12.63 20.76
CA GLN A 191 -24.82 12.00 22.07
C GLN A 191 -24.75 10.48 21.94
N THR A 192 -23.87 9.86 22.71
CA THR A 192 -23.75 8.41 22.79
C THR A 192 -24.29 7.93 24.14
N LYS A 193 -25.00 6.80 24.13
CA LYS A 193 -25.51 6.14 25.35
C LYS A 193 -24.77 4.83 25.53
N GLY A 194 -24.15 4.62 26.70
CA GLY A 194 -23.50 3.35 27.03
C GLY A 194 -22.13 3.13 26.40
N LEU A 195 -21.57 4.11 25.70
CA LEU A 195 -20.18 4.13 25.28
C LEU A 195 -19.35 5.00 26.23
N THR A 196 -18.13 4.54 26.52
CA THR A 196 -17.13 5.29 27.27
C THR A 196 -16.28 6.12 26.32
N ASN A 197 -15.54 7.11 26.84
CA ASN A 197 -14.59 7.86 26.02
C ASN A 197 -13.50 6.95 25.41
N LEU A 198 -13.13 5.88 26.10
CA LEU A 198 -12.23 4.86 25.56
C LEU A 198 -12.80 4.20 24.30
N ASP A 199 -14.09 3.90 24.27
CA ASP A 199 -14.76 3.35 23.08
C ASP A 199 -14.70 4.32 21.90
N LEU A 200 -14.90 5.62 22.16
CA LEU A 200 -14.82 6.66 21.13
C LEU A 200 -13.38 6.85 20.63
N TYR A 201 -12.39 6.69 21.50
CA TYR A 201 -10.97 6.69 21.15
C TYR A 201 -10.63 5.51 20.25
N HIS A 202 -11.07 4.30 20.59
CA HIS A 202 -10.91 3.11 19.75
C HIS A 202 -11.62 3.27 18.40
N PHE A 203 -12.84 3.78 18.40
CA PHE A 203 -13.59 4.09 17.19
C PHE A 203 -12.79 5.01 16.27
N GLY A 204 -12.28 6.13 16.81
CA GLY A 204 -11.46 7.05 16.04
C GLY A 204 -10.17 6.40 15.55
N TRP A 205 -9.47 5.65 16.41
CA TRP A 205 -8.25 4.95 16.00
C TRP A 205 -8.49 4.02 14.82
N ASN A 206 -9.58 3.24 14.84
CA ASN A 206 -9.96 2.31 13.77
C ASN A 206 -10.19 3.06 12.45
N ILE A 207 -10.97 4.14 12.46
CA ILE A 207 -11.22 4.99 11.29
C ILE A 207 -9.91 5.60 10.76
N TRP A 208 -9.10 6.20 11.64
CA TRP A 208 -7.82 6.82 11.26
C TRP A 208 -6.85 5.81 10.66
N ASN A 209 -6.69 4.66 11.31
CA ASN A 209 -5.82 3.57 10.88
C ASN A 209 -6.19 3.11 9.48
N TYR A 210 -7.48 3.00 9.21
CA TYR A 210 -8.03 2.57 7.93
C TYR A 210 -7.80 3.60 6.81
N PHE A 211 -8.02 4.89 7.06
CA PHE A 211 -7.82 5.95 6.07
C PHE A 211 -6.39 6.47 5.95
N ARG A 212 -5.40 5.77 6.52
CA ARG A 212 -4.01 6.24 6.43
C ARG A 212 -3.58 6.51 4.99
N PRO A 213 -2.83 7.62 4.78
CA PRO A 213 -2.25 8.50 5.78
C PRO A 213 -3.02 9.82 5.81
N ILE A 214 -3.82 9.95 6.85
CA ILE A 214 -4.30 11.22 7.35
C ILE A 214 -3.53 11.46 8.65
N LYS A 215 -3.27 12.73 9.02
CA LYS A 215 -2.64 13.03 10.30
C LYS A 215 -3.55 12.58 11.44
N GLN A 216 -2.99 11.99 12.48
CA GLN A 216 -3.75 11.53 13.65
C GLN A 216 -4.49 12.68 14.37
N GLU A 217 -3.97 13.91 14.25
CA GLU A 217 -4.64 15.10 14.74
C GLU A 217 -6.02 15.33 14.09
N GLU A 218 -6.19 14.99 12.81
CA GLU A 218 -7.46 15.21 12.10
C GLU A 218 -8.56 14.29 12.63
N ILE A 219 -8.24 13.05 13.01
CA ILE A 219 -9.23 12.20 13.65
C ILE A 219 -9.58 12.68 15.06
N SER A 220 -8.59 13.23 15.77
CA SER A 220 -8.80 13.77 17.10
C SER A 220 -9.71 15.00 17.05
N LYS A 221 -9.54 15.86 16.02
CA LYS A 221 -10.44 16.98 15.72
C LYS A 221 -11.84 16.51 15.38
N LEU A 222 -11.97 15.46 14.56
CA LEU A 222 -13.26 14.86 14.22
C LEU A 222 -13.99 14.39 15.49
N LEU A 223 -13.34 13.55 16.30
CA LEU A 223 -13.92 13.05 17.55
C LEU A 223 -14.37 14.18 18.47
N LYS A 224 -13.51 15.18 18.68
CA LYS A 224 -13.80 16.34 19.53
C LYS A 224 -14.94 17.21 18.98
N THR A 225 -15.08 17.31 17.66
CA THR A 225 -16.10 18.15 17.02
C THR A 225 -17.48 17.49 17.08
N ILE A 226 -17.54 16.16 17.00
CA ILE A 226 -18.82 15.45 16.86
C ILE A 226 -19.35 14.92 18.18
N PHE A 227 -18.50 14.49 19.12
CA PHE A 227 -18.96 13.83 20.34
C PHE A 227 -18.97 14.77 21.54
N VAL A 228 -20.17 14.98 22.09
CA VAL A 228 -20.37 15.85 23.27
C VAL A 228 -19.54 15.41 24.47
N SER A 229 -19.34 14.10 24.65
CA SER A 229 -18.57 13.56 25.78
C SER A 229 -17.06 13.85 25.72
N LEU A 230 -16.59 14.46 24.62
CA LEU A 230 -15.20 14.84 24.39
C LEU A 230 -15.01 16.36 24.30
N ASP A 231 -16.08 17.16 24.48
CA ASP A 231 -16.05 18.62 24.33
C ASP A 231 -15.09 19.29 25.33
N ASP A 232 -14.99 18.76 26.54
CA ASP A 232 -14.14 19.26 27.63
C ASP A 232 -12.73 18.65 27.64
N ILE A 233 -12.45 17.67 26.77
CA ILE A 233 -11.17 16.96 26.75
C ILE A 233 -10.18 17.62 25.80
N ASP A 234 -8.97 17.89 26.25
CA ASP A 234 -7.93 18.48 25.40
C ASP A 234 -7.65 17.64 24.15
N LEU A 235 -7.47 18.32 23.00
CA LEU A 235 -7.24 17.67 21.71
C LEU A 235 -6.02 16.74 21.74
N ASP A 236 -4.95 17.14 22.43
CA ASP A 236 -3.75 16.33 22.58
C ASP A 236 -3.97 15.10 23.45
N SER A 237 -4.86 15.19 24.44
CA SER A 237 -5.26 14.04 25.26
C SER A 237 -6.04 13.03 24.43
N ILE A 238 -7.02 13.47 23.63
CA ILE A 238 -7.75 12.58 22.71
C ILE A 238 -6.76 11.85 21.80
N LYS A 239 -5.82 12.59 21.20
CA LYS A 239 -4.82 12.05 20.28
C LYS A 239 -3.92 10.99 20.93
N SER A 240 -3.48 11.20 22.17
CA SER A 240 -2.57 10.26 22.86
C SER A 240 -3.28 8.98 23.28
N HIS A 241 -4.55 9.04 23.67
CA HIS A 241 -5.31 7.91 24.20
C HIS A 241 -6.03 7.07 23.13
N LEU A 242 -5.90 7.40 21.84
CA LEU A 242 -6.55 6.67 20.74
C LEU A 242 -6.28 5.15 20.75
N LYS A 243 -5.10 4.71 21.22
CA LYS A 243 -4.69 3.29 21.22
C LYS A 243 -4.55 2.68 22.62
N ASP A 244 -5.12 3.30 23.64
CA ASP A 244 -4.98 2.84 25.02
C ASP A 244 -5.80 1.59 25.27
N GLU A 245 -5.32 0.66 26.10
CA GLU A 245 -6.09 -0.55 26.50
C GLU A 245 -6.83 -1.25 25.32
N PRO A 246 -6.14 -1.66 24.24
CA PRO A 246 -6.73 -2.01 22.92
C PRO A 246 -7.81 -3.11 22.92
N GLN A 247 -7.88 -3.90 23.99
CA GLN A 247 -8.80 -5.03 24.14
C GLN A 247 -10.00 -4.74 25.05
N LYS A 248 -10.05 -3.55 25.65
CA LYS A 248 -11.09 -3.10 26.57
C LYS A 248 -12.17 -2.31 25.81
N GLY A 249 -13.32 -2.12 26.45
CA GLY A 249 -14.44 -1.40 25.88
C GLY A 249 -15.39 -2.28 25.06
N ASN A 250 -16.53 -1.69 24.72
CA ASN A 250 -17.50 -2.21 23.78
C ASN A 250 -16.96 -2.16 22.34
N ILE A 251 -16.27 -1.06 21.99
CA ILE A 251 -15.58 -0.90 20.71
C ILE A 251 -14.11 -1.25 20.93
N LYS A 252 -13.60 -2.25 20.21
CA LYS A 252 -12.21 -2.71 20.33
C LYS A 252 -11.37 -2.23 19.15
N ILE A 253 -10.06 -2.22 19.35
CA ILE A 253 -9.12 -1.87 18.28
C ILE A 253 -9.08 -2.96 17.21
N GLN A 254 -9.26 -2.55 15.95
CA GLN A 254 -9.27 -3.40 14.77
C GLN A 254 -8.20 -2.90 13.79
N GLU A 255 -7.14 -3.68 13.61
CA GLU A 255 -6.02 -3.35 12.70
C GLU A 255 -6.46 -3.35 11.22
N ASP A 256 -7.54 -4.09 10.88
CA ASP A 256 -8.13 -4.13 9.55
C ASP A 256 -9.67 -4.11 9.61
N LEU A 257 -10.29 -3.24 8.83
CA LEU A 257 -11.76 -3.10 8.72
C LEU A 257 -12.34 -3.87 7.53
N THR A 258 -11.53 -4.48 6.66
CA THR A 258 -12.02 -5.20 5.47
C THR A 258 -12.93 -6.38 5.78
N GLY A 259 -12.90 -6.91 7.01
CA GLY A 259 -13.77 -7.97 7.50
C GLY A 259 -15.26 -7.59 7.65
N TYR A 260 -15.61 -6.30 7.55
CA TYR A 260 -17.02 -5.86 7.57
C TYR A 260 -17.80 -6.13 6.28
N GLN A 261 -17.11 -6.64 5.25
CA GLN A 261 -17.71 -7.13 4.02
C GLN A 261 -18.55 -8.40 4.31
N ARG A 262 -19.84 -8.22 4.62
CA ARG A 262 -20.89 -9.22 4.91
C ARG A 262 -20.98 -9.74 6.35
N THR A 263 -21.98 -9.22 7.05
CA THR A 263 -22.94 -10.02 7.84
C THR A 263 -24.33 -9.53 7.51
#